data_AF-B6FW66-F1
#
_entry.id   AF-B6FW66-F1
#
_cell.length_a   1.000
_cell.length_b   1.000
_cell.length_c   1.000
_cell.angle_alpha   90.00
_cell.angle_beta   90.00
_cell.angle_gamma   90.00
#
_symmetry.space_group_name_H-M   'P 1'
#
loop_
_entity.id
_entity.type
_entity.pdbx_description
1 polymer ?
#
loop_
_entity_poly.entity_id
_entity_poly.type
_entity_poly.pdbx_seq_one_letter_code
_entity_poly.pdbx_strand_id
1 'polypeptide(L)'
;MKMRKRVIIVGININNKNNFEESIIELKNLCIACDMEVVGKVEQNLKKINPTFYMGSGKIEELQDLIEKTNAEIIVFNNELSASQIKNIEEEV
;
A
#
# COMPACT_ATOMS: atom_id res chain seq x y z
N MET A 1 -27.21 -3.43 -4.69
CA MET A 1 -26.14 -3.57 -3.67
C MET A 1 -24.97 -2.72 -4.15
N LYS A 2 -24.50 -1.75 -3.36
CA LYS A 2 -23.38 -0.89 -3.77
C LYS A 2 -22.10 -1.73 -3.71
N MET A 3 -21.33 -1.77 -4.79
CA MET A 3 -20.08 -2.52 -4.83
C MET A 3 -19.05 -1.78 -3.96
N ARG A 4 -18.41 -2.49 -3.02
CA ARG A 4 -17.36 -1.91 -2.17
C ARG A 4 -16.11 -1.70 -3.01
N LYS A 5 -15.40 -0.60 -2.76
CA LYS A 5 -14.12 -0.32 -3.42
C LYS A 5 -13.08 -1.32 -2.92
N ARG A 6 -12.42 -2.01 -3.84
CA ARG A 6 -11.39 -3.01 -3.54
C ARG A 6 -10.06 -2.32 -3.31
N VAL A 7 -9.44 -2.56 -2.16
CA VAL A 7 -8.24 -1.82 -1.73
C VAL A 7 -7.09 -2.75 -1.37
N ILE A 8 -5.88 -2.38 -1.79
CA ILE A 8 -4.62 -2.99 -1.32
C ILE A 8 -3.97 -2.03 -0.32
N ILE A 9 -3.49 -2.58 0.79
CA ILE A 9 -2.70 -1.83 1.75
C ILE A 9 -1.21 -2.04 1.46
N VAL A 10 -0.45 -0.96 1.40
CA VAL A 10 1.01 -0.99 1.28
C VAL A 10 1.63 -0.52 2.60
N GLY A 11 2.37 -1.42 3.25
CA GLY A 11 3.01 -1.23 4.54
C GLY A 11 4.52 -1.17 4.44
N ILE A 12 5.12 0.00 4.65
CA ILE A 12 6.58 0.15 4.64
C ILE A 12 7.09 0.39 6.06
N ASN A 13 7.84 -0.57 6.58
CA ASN A 13 8.45 -0.50 7.91
C ASN A 13 9.88 0.04 7.81
N ILE A 14 10.04 1.32 8.11
CA ILE A 14 11.34 1.99 8.09
C ILE A 14 12.02 1.81 9.44
N ASN A 15 13.21 1.20 9.46
CA ASN A 15 14.02 0.95 10.64
C ASN A 15 13.34 0.07 11.71
N ASN A 16 12.51 -0.89 11.31
CA ASN A 16 11.86 -1.86 12.20
C ASN A 16 11.16 -1.19 13.41
N LYS A 17 10.28 -0.23 13.13
CA LYS A 17 9.48 0.42 14.18
C LYS A 17 8.59 -0.62 14.87
N ASN A 18 8.58 -0.58 16.20
CA ASN A 18 7.84 -1.54 17.03
C ASN A 18 6.31 -1.48 16.82
N ASN A 19 5.77 -0.35 16.37
CA ASN A 19 4.33 -0.13 16.17
C ASN A 19 3.86 -0.34 14.72
N PHE A 20 4.69 -0.92 13.86
CA PHE A 20 4.34 -1.12 12.45
C PHE A 20 3.08 -1.97 12.28
N GLU A 21 3.01 -3.14 12.92
CA GLU A 21 1.84 -4.03 12.81
C GLU A 21 0.55 -3.36 13.30
N GLU A 22 0.62 -2.63 14.42
CA GLU A 22 -0.51 -1.86 14.95
C GLU A 22 -0.99 -0.81 13.94
N SER A 23 -0.07 -0.12 13.27
CA SER A 23 -0.41 0.88 12.25
C SER A 23 -1.10 0.26 11.02
N ILE A 24 -0.72 -0.95 10.62
CA ILE A 24 -1.35 -1.67 9.51
C ILE A 24 -2.75 -2.15 9.90
N ILE A 25 -2.92 -2.64 11.14
CA ILE A 25 -4.23 -3.03 11.67
C ILE A 25 -5.17 -1.81 11.72
N GLU A 26 -4.67 -0.67 12.21
CA GLU A 26 -5.43 0.59 12.24
C GLU A 26 -5.85 1.02 10.83
N LEU A 27 -4.92 1.03 9.86
CA LEU A 27 -5.21 1.40 8.49
C LEU A 27 -6.26 0.50 7.83
N LYS A 28 -6.20 -0.82 8.10
CA LYS A 28 -7.23 -1.77 7.67
C LYS A 28 -8.59 -1.43 8.27
N ASN A 29 -8.65 -1.12 9.56
CA ASN A 29 -9.90 -0.75 10.23
C ASN A 29 -10.49 0.56 9.65
N LEU A 30 -9.63 1.53 9.30
CA LEU A 30 -10.06 2.76 8.63
C LEU A 30 -10.64 2.46 7.24
N CYS A 31 -10.00 1.61 6.44
CA CYS A 31 -10.55 1.21 5.13
C CYS A 31 -11.94 0.56 5.27
N ILE A 32 -12.10 -0.33 6.26
CA ILE A 32 -13.39 -0.98 6.55
C ILE A 32 -14.45 0.06 6.97
N ALA A 33 -14.08 1.02 7.82
CA ALA A 33 -14.96 2.10 8.24
C ALA A 33 -15.38 3.02 7.07
N CYS A 34 -14.60 3.07 6.00
CA CYS A 34 -14.90 3.80 4.76
C CYS A 34 -15.63 2.95 3.71
N ASP A 35 -16.27 1.83 4.08
CA ASP A 35 -16.98 0.92 3.17
C ASP A 35 -16.10 0.32 2.05
N MET A 36 -14.80 0.16 2.32
CA MET A 36 -13.85 -0.49 1.40
C MET A 36 -13.66 -1.98 1.76
N GLU A 37 -13.28 -2.77 0.76
CA GLU A 37 -12.92 -4.18 0.91
C GLU A 37 -11.40 -4.33 0.77
N VAL A 38 -10.71 -4.66 1.86
CA VAL A 38 -9.26 -4.92 1.81
C VAL A 38 -9.01 -6.29 1.19
N VAL A 39 -8.46 -6.30 -0.03
CA VAL A 39 -8.29 -7.50 -0.87
C VAL A 39 -6.85 -8.03 -0.89
N GLY A 40 -5.91 -7.28 -0.32
CA GLY A 40 -4.52 -7.70 -0.23
C GLY A 40 -3.67 -6.72 0.58
N LYS A 41 -2.45 -7.16 0.88
CA LYS A 41 -1.41 -6.29 1.46
C LYS A 41 -0.04 -6.57 0.86
N VAL A 42 0.76 -5.53 0.72
CA VAL A 42 2.18 -5.58 0.35
C VAL A 42 2.97 -4.96 1.49
N GLU A 43 3.94 -5.69 2.05
CA GLU A 43 4.77 -5.20 3.15
C GLU A 43 6.26 -5.27 2.80
N GLN A 44 7.03 -4.27 3.25
CA GLN A 44 8.48 -4.24 3.09
C GLN A 44 9.17 -3.60 4.29
N ASN A 45 10.22 -4.25 4.79
CA ASN A 45 11.16 -3.64 5.75
C ASN A 45 12.29 -2.92 5.00
N LEU A 46 12.56 -1.67 5.36
CA LEU A 46 13.61 -0.85 4.75
C LEU A 46 14.45 -0.13 5.81
N LYS A 47 15.76 0.03 5.56
CA LYS A 47 16.61 0.94 6.36
C LYS A 47 16.46 2.40 5.92
N LYS A 48 16.17 2.61 4.63
CA LYS A 48 15.99 3.92 3.99
C LYS A 48 15.00 3.77 2.85
N ILE A 49 14.14 4.77 2.66
CA ILE A 49 13.16 4.79 1.58
C ILE A 49 13.84 4.86 0.20
N ASN A 50 13.18 4.31 -0.81
CA ASN A 50 13.48 4.62 -2.20
C ASN A 50 12.91 6.01 -2.53
N PRO A 51 13.70 6.98 -3.02
CA PRO A 51 13.18 8.32 -3.31
C PRO A 51 12.14 8.33 -4.43
N THR A 52 12.21 7.39 -5.37
CA THR A 52 11.35 7.29 -6.55
C THR A 52 10.00 6.66 -6.22
N PHE A 53 9.98 5.54 -5.51
CA PHE A 53 8.77 4.72 -5.30
C PHE A 53 8.39 4.52 -3.83
N TYR A 54 9.14 5.10 -2.89
CA TYR A 54 9.06 4.83 -1.44
C TYR A 54 9.45 3.39 -1.02
N MET A 55 9.18 2.42 -1.88
CA MET A 55 9.52 1.00 -1.77
C MET A 55 10.51 0.53 -2.86
N GLY A 56 11.00 -0.70 -2.75
CA GLY A 56 11.88 -1.31 -3.76
C GLY A 56 11.15 -1.65 -5.06
N SER A 57 11.86 -1.65 -6.20
CA SER A 57 11.27 -1.98 -7.52
C SER A 57 10.63 -3.38 -7.57
N GLY A 58 11.26 -4.39 -6.96
CA GLY A 58 10.64 -5.72 -6.87
C GLY A 58 9.30 -5.73 -6.12
N LYS A 59 9.08 -4.78 -5.21
CA LYS A 59 7.78 -4.62 -4.53
C LYS A 59 6.75 -3.87 -5.38
N ILE A 60 7.19 -3.07 -6.35
CA ILE A 60 6.30 -2.49 -7.38
C ILE A 60 5.77 -3.61 -8.27
N GLU A 61 6.65 -4.50 -8.74
CA GLU A 61 6.25 -5.68 -9.52
C GLU A 61 5.27 -6.57 -8.73
N GLU A 62 5.56 -6.88 -7.46
CA GLU A 62 4.64 -7.63 -6.60
C GLU A 62 3.28 -6.92 -6.41
N LEU A 63 3.28 -5.59 -6.32
CA LEU A 63 2.06 -4.79 -6.17
C LEU A 63 1.22 -4.82 -7.45
N GLN A 64 1.83 -4.66 -8.63
CA GLN A 64 1.17 -4.75 -9.93
C GLN A 64 0.51 -6.12 -10.12
N ASP A 65 1.25 -7.19 -9.83
CA ASP A 65 0.75 -8.57 -9.83
C ASP A 65 -0.49 -8.74 -8.92
N LEU A 66 -0.48 -8.10 -7.74
CA LEU A 66 -1.57 -8.19 -6.78
C LEU A 66 -2.78 -7.37 -7.23
N ILE A 67 -2.56 -6.20 -7.86
CA ILE A 67 -3.62 -5.38 -8.46
C ILE A 67 -4.36 -6.18 -9.51
N GLU A 68 -3.64 -6.82 -10.45
CA GLU A 68 -4.25 -7.65 -11.50
C GLU A 68 -5.03 -8.84 -10.93
N LYS A 69 -4.42 -9.58 -9.99
CA LYS A 69 -5.05 -10.77 -9.37
C LYS A 69 -6.30 -10.42 -8.57
N THR A 70 -6.33 -9.23 -7.97
CA THR A 70 -7.41 -8.85 -7.06
C THR A 70 -8.40 -7.85 -7.66
N ASN A 71 -8.14 -7.27 -8.83
CA ASN A 71 -8.88 -6.14 -9.37
C ASN A 71 -9.03 -5.01 -8.34
N ALA A 72 -7.94 -4.65 -7.67
CA ALA A 72 -7.93 -3.54 -6.72
C ALA A 72 -8.12 -2.21 -7.46
N GLU A 73 -8.94 -1.33 -6.90
CA GLU A 73 -9.24 0.00 -7.44
C GLU A 73 -8.48 1.11 -6.69
N ILE A 74 -8.03 0.82 -5.47
CA ILE A 74 -7.39 1.78 -4.57
C ILE A 74 -6.16 1.11 -3.95
N ILE A 75 -5.08 1.89 -3.84
CA ILE A 75 -3.87 1.51 -3.10
C ILE A 75 -3.73 2.51 -1.96
N VAL A 76 -3.57 2.02 -0.73
CA VAL A 76 -3.43 2.87 0.46
C VAL A 76 -2.10 2.58 1.13
N PHE A 77 -1.24 3.60 1.19
CA PHE A 77 0.04 3.52 1.87
C PHE A 77 -0.11 3.87 3.35
N ASN A 78 0.59 3.14 4.22
CA ASN A 78 0.68 3.45 5.66
C ASN A 78 1.53 4.68 5.97
N ASN A 79 2.25 5.20 4.98
CA ASN A 79 3.07 6.39 5.09
C ASN A 79 2.71 7.39 4.00
N GLU A 80 2.95 8.67 4.30
CA GLU A 80 2.79 9.75 3.32
C GLU A 80 3.81 9.62 2.19
N LEU A 81 3.32 9.80 0.98
CA LEU A 81 4.10 9.83 -0.25
C LEU A 81 4.25 11.26 -0.74
N SER A 82 5.40 11.58 -1.33
CA SER A 82 5.54 12.84 -2.08
C SER A 82 4.73 12.79 -3.37
N ALA A 83 4.38 13.95 -3.92
CA ALA A 83 3.68 14.04 -5.22
C ALA A 83 4.45 13.33 -6.35
N SER A 84 5.79 13.39 -6.32
CA SER A 84 6.62 12.65 -7.29
C SER A 84 6.52 11.14 -7.12
N GLN A 85 6.44 10.65 -5.89
CA GLN A 85 6.31 9.21 -5.62
C GLN A 85 4.94 8.69 -6.08
N ILE A 86 3.86 9.42 -5.79
CA ILE A 86 2.52 9.09 -6.26
C ILE A 86 2.53 8.95 -7.77
N LYS A 87 3.01 9.98 -8.48
CA LYS A 87 3.09 9.97 -9.93
C LYS A 87 3.90 8.78 -10.47
N ASN A 88 5.09 8.53 -9.92
CA ASN A 88 5.95 7.45 -10.40
C ASN A 88 5.30 6.08 -10.15
N ILE A 89 4.64 5.87 -9.01
CA ILE A 89 3.94 4.62 -8.72
C ILE A 89 2.78 4.43 -9.71
N GLU A 90 1.98 5.48 -9.94
CA GLU A 90 0.87 5.46 -10.92
C GLU A 90 1.32 5.18 -12.36
N GLU A 91 2.54 5.55 -12.73
CA GLU A 91 3.10 5.25 -14.06
C GLU A 91 3.56 3.79 -14.20
N GLU A 92 3.84 3.09 -13.10
CA GLU A 92 4.38 1.72 -13.10
C GLU A 92 3.33 0.63 -12.84
N VAL A 93 2.23 0.94 -12.14
CA VAL A 93 1.21 -0.04 -11.72
C VAL A 93 -0.07 -0.03 -12.55
#